data_AF-A0A4R4UHZ6-F1
#
_entry.id   AF-A0A4R4UHZ6-F1
#
_cell.length_a   1.000
_cell.length_b   1.000
_cell.length_c   1.000
_cell.angle_alpha   90.00
_cell.angle_beta   90.00
_cell.angle_gamma   90.00
#
_symmetry.space_group_name_H-M   'P 1'
#
loop_
_entity.id
_entity.type
_entity.pdbx_description
1 polymer ?
#
loop_
_entity_poly.entity_id
_entity_poly.type
_entity_poly.pdbx_seq_one_letter_code
_entity_poly.pdbx_strand_id
1 'polypeptide(L)'
;MADESWSGAMSAVLDVLRAPFDEILPRLSRVLATVLPHDGLALLAGDCVLMSPLLIHGIDEVTADEMEPLLGWVDVRTPWLGRLRMGGEPRQVLAVAVKPPESRSGMVAIVIGDDAQPSPAARDLVQQLVEVAVLHLTDVVTGAERVGVSPAVPDTDLADAHAATLTALLGVLRSRRLDDASARRTAIELAVPALIETRNGGEREAGEESAGEAFGILTDKLSLLTRYDDIALDLAAPEPPGRLLPGVVARAARSVARGAVLAMLQQGGVSRIRVSWQVADLVLRVTVRDDGPGTITADALSVHRLRDRLAGLGGVLHADPVPGWGTTIVASVPIAAVEPPAAPLDALNPREHDVLDELALGHRNRVIAERLGISENTVKFHVANILSKLGVTTRGEAAALARGPRRAG
;
A
#
# COMPACT_ATOMS: atom_id res chain seq x y z
N MET A 1 -17.52 17.11 33.63
CA MET A 1 -18.47 16.84 32.52
C MET A 1 -18.08 17.49 31.19
N ALA A 2 -17.24 18.55 31.16
CA ALA A 2 -16.69 19.09 29.91
C ALA A 2 -15.42 18.35 29.41
N ASP A 3 -14.68 17.67 30.29
CA ASP A 3 -13.36 17.09 29.98
C ASP A 3 -13.40 15.84 29.07
N GLU A 4 -14.49 15.06 29.13
CA GLU A 4 -14.66 13.85 28.31
C GLU A 4 -15.07 14.16 26.86
N SER A 5 -15.73 15.29 26.59
CA SER A 5 -16.16 15.62 25.23
C SER A 5 -15.01 16.17 24.38
N TRP A 6 -14.05 16.88 24.99
CA TRP A 6 -12.88 17.42 24.29
C TRP A 6 -11.84 16.36 23.96
N SER A 7 -11.61 15.39 24.86
CA SER A 7 -10.69 14.28 24.60
C SER A 7 -11.18 13.38 23.47
N GLY A 8 -12.48 13.10 23.41
CA GLY A 8 -13.12 12.34 22.33
C GLY A 8 -13.03 13.05 20.97
N ALA A 9 -13.35 14.34 20.93
CA ALA A 9 -13.27 15.13 19.69
C ALA A 9 -11.83 15.26 19.17
N MET A 10 -10.86 15.53 20.06
CA MET A 10 -9.44 15.61 19.70
C MET A 10 -8.89 14.26 19.23
N SER A 11 -9.28 13.15 19.87
CA SER A 11 -8.90 11.81 19.44
C SER A 11 -9.47 11.47 18.05
N ALA A 12 -10.69 11.92 17.75
CA ALA A 12 -11.33 11.71 16.46
C ALA A 12 -10.61 12.50 15.34
N VAL A 13 -10.18 13.74 15.61
CA VAL A 13 -9.37 14.53 14.68
C VAL A 13 -8.00 13.89 14.44
N LEU A 14 -7.34 13.43 15.51
CA LEU A 14 -6.05 12.73 15.39
C LEU A 14 -6.15 11.41 14.61
N ASP A 15 -7.30 10.72 14.66
CA ASP A 15 -7.54 9.51 13.87
C ASP A 15 -7.67 9.80 12.37
N VAL A 16 -8.22 10.97 11.99
CA VAL A 16 -8.24 11.45 10.60
C VAL A 16 -6.83 11.85 10.14
N LEU A 17 -6.07 12.55 10.98
CA LEU A 17 -4.70 13.01 10.67
C LEU A 17 -3.64 11.90 10.62
N ARG A 18 -3.96 10.69 11.08
CA ARG A 18 -3.08 9.52 11.03
C ARG A 18 -3.50 8.50 9.99
N ALA A 19 -4.58 8.77 9.27
CA ALA A 19 -5.16 7.86 8.32
C ALA A 19 -4.30 7.78 7.05
N PRO A 20 -4.17 6.59 6.42
CA PRO A 20 -3.69 6.52 5.05
C PRO A 20 -4.64 7.26 4.11
N PHE A 21 -4.14 7.71 2.95
CA PHE A 21 -4.84 8.63 2.04
C PHE A 21 -6.26 8.17 1.67
N ASP A 22 -6.44 6.88 1.38
CA ASP A 22 -7.70 6.24 1.02
C ASP A 22 -8.70 6.16 2.18
N GLU A 23 -8.23 6.28 3.42
CA GLU A 23 -9.07 6.25 4.62
C GLU A 23 -9.40 7.64 5.19
N ILE A 24 -8.78 8.72 4.68
CA ILE A 24 -9.02 10.08 5.19
C ILE A 24 -10.51 10.46 5.07
N LEU A 25 -11.12 10.26 3.90
CA LEU A 25 -12.52 10.63 3.66
C LEU A 25 -13.53 9.77 4.44
N PRO A 26 -13.38 8.43 4.50
CA PRO A 26 -14.21 7.58 5.37
C PRO A 26 -14.12 7.95 6.86
N ARG A 27 -12.92 8.26 7.36
CA ARG A 27 -12.76 8.65 8.77
C ARG A 27 -13.31 10.04 9.03
N LEU A 28 -13.09 11.00 8.13
CA LEU A 28 -13.69 12.32 8.20
C LEU A 28 -15.22 12.24 8.24
N SER A 29 -15.84 11.40 7.40
CA SER A 29 -17.29 11.14 7.44
C SER A 29 -17.75 10.66 8.82
N ARG A 30 -17.02 9.71 9.43
CA ARG A 30 -17.35 9.23 10.77
C ARG A 30 -17.31 10.33 11.83
N VAL A 31 -16.32 11.22 11.78
CA VAL A 31 -16.21 12.36 12.70
C VAL A 31 -17.33 13.36 12.44
N LEU A 32 -17.55 13.73 11.18
CA LEU A 32 -18.59 14.67 10.79
C LEU A 32 -19.99 14.19 11.15
N ALA A 33 -20.26 12.88 11.09
CA ALA A 33 -21.56 12.29 11.42
C ALA A 33 -22.00 12.57 12.87
N THR A 34 -21.04 12.85 13.77
CA THR A 34 -21.33 13.23 15.17
C THR A 34 -21.86 14.65 15.33
N VAL A 35 -21.62 15.51 14.33
CA VAL A 35 -21.98 16.94 14.32
C VAL A 35 -23.09 17.22 13.31
N LEU A 36 -23.03 16.54 12.16
CA LEU A 36 -23.91 16.72 11.02
C LEU A 36 -24.17 15.34 10.38
N PRO A 37 -25.34 14.73 10.62
CA PRO A 37 -25.77 13.55 9.86
C PRO A 37 -25.80 13.86 8.37
N HIS A 38 -25.19 13.00 7.57
CA HIS A 38 -25.02 13.18 6.12
C HIS A 38 -25.04 11.82 5.43
N ASP A 39 -25.39 11.82 4.16
CA ASP A 39 -25.49 10.62 3.32
C ASP A 39 -24.15 10.33 2.62
N GLY A 40 -23.33 11.36 2.41
CA GLY A 40 -21.97 11.18 1.92
C GLY A 40 -21.19 12.47 1.73
N LEU A 41 -19.95 12.30 1.29
CA LEU A 41 -18.97 13.37 1.09
C LEU A 41 -18.42 13.29 -0.34
N ALA A 42 -18.20 14.45 -0.93
CA ALA A 42 -17.43 14.62 -2.15
C ALA A 42 -16.40 15.72 -1.93
N LEU A 43 -15.12 15.43 -2.17
CA LEU A 43 -14.01 16.37 -2.04
C LEU A 43 -13.43 16.63 -3.43
N LEU A 44 -13.51 17.89 -3.87
CA LEU A 44 -12.82 18.40 -5.04
C LEU A 44 -11.53 19.10 -4.61
N ALA A 45 -10.38 18.48 -4.87
CA ALA A 45 -9.07 19.02 -4.54
C ALA A 45 -8.52 19.85 -5.72
N GLY A 46 -8.27 21.14 -5.50
CA GLY A 46 -7.88 22.09 -6.55
C GLY A 46 -6.51 21.84 -7.21
N ASP A 47 -5.64 21.05 -6.58
CA ASP A 47 -4.25 20.80 -7.02
C ASP A 47 -3.97 19.33 -7.40
N CYS A 48 -4.96 18.42 -7.35
CA CYS A 48 -4.73 17.02 -7.72
C CYS A 48 -4.72 16.81 -9.25
N VAL A 49 -3.53 16.71 -9.86
CA VAL A 49 -3.35 16.40 -11.29
C VAL A 49 -3.14 14.89 -11.56
N LEU A 50 -2.94 14.08 -10.52
CA LEU A 50 -2.43 12.70 -10.63
C LEU A 50 -3.47 11.60 -10.35
N MET A 51 -4.57 11.94 -9.69
CA MET A 51 -5.73 11.09 -9.42
C MET A 51 -6.98 11.93 -9.67
N SER A 52 -8.09 11.31 -10.06
CA SER A 52 -9.37 12.01 -10.27
C SER A 52 -9.54 13.13 -9.23
N PRO A 53 -9.80 14.38 -9.65
CA PRO A 53 -9.78 15.54 -8.73
C PRO A 53 -10.85 15.44 -7.64
N LEU A 54 -11.70 14.41 -7.74
CA LEU A 54 -12.86 14.13 -6.94
C LEU A 54 -12.65 12.83 -6.15
N LEU A 55 -12.67 12.94 -4.81
CA LEU A 55 -12.81 11.80 -3.90
C LEU A 55 -14.25 11.74 -3.39
N ILE A 56 -14.83 10.55 -3.32
CA ILE A 56 -16.22 10.33 -2.88
C ILE A 56 -16.30 9.29 -1.78
N HIS A 57 -17.24 9.46 -0.86
CA HIS A 57 -17.54 8.50 0.19
C HIS A 57 -19.03 8.51 0.53
N GLY A 58 -19.67 7.34 0.55
CA GLY A 58 -21.09 7.18 0.92
C GLY A 58 -22.09 7.58 -0.18
N ILE A 59 -21.61 8.12 -1.29
CA ILE A 59 -22.40 8.50 -2.47
C ILE A 59 -21.70 8.00 -3.73
N ASP A 60 -22.48 7.41 -4.63
CA ASP A 60 -22.02 6.87 -5.91
C ASP A 60 -22.31 7.86 -7.04
N GLU A 61 -21.60 7.72 -8.17
CA GLU A 61 -21.88 8.39 -9.45
C GLU A 61 -21.76 9.93 -9.50
N VAL A 62 -21.17 10.57 -8.50
CA VAL A 62 -20.90 12.03 -8.52
C VAL A 62 -19.71 12.35 -9.44
N THR A 63 -19.82 13.42 -10.24
CA THR A 63 -18.75 13.88 -11.13
C THR A 63 -18.16 15.23 -10.71
N ALA A 64 -16.94 15.54 -11.17
CA ALA A 64 -16.29 16.81 -10.88
C ALA A 64 -17.07 18.00 -11.48
N ASP A 65 -17.67 17.81 -12.66
CA ASP A 65 -18.50 18.80 -13.35
C ASP A 65 -19.73 19.19 -12.53
N GLU A 66 -20.30 18.24 -11.76
CA GLU A 66 -21.41 18.53 -10.84
C GLU A 66 -20.99 19.46 -9.69
N MET A 67 -19.72 19.43 -9.31
CA MET A 67 -19.17 20.25 -8.22
C MET A 67 -18.59 21.60 -8.68
N GLU A 68 -18.20 21.73 -9.95
CA GLU A 68 -17.61 22.94 -10.52
C GLU A 68 -18.38 24.25 -10.20
N PRO A 69 -19.74 24.30 -10.24
CA PRO A 69 -20.48 25.53 -9.95
C PRO A 69 -20.23 26.08 -8.55
N LEU A 70 -19.93 25.21 -7.57
CA LEU A 70 -19.68 25.62 -6.20
C LEU A 70 -18.36 26.39 -6.03
N LEU A 71 -17.37 26.18 -6.91
CA LEU A 71 -16.08 26.90 -6.85
C LEU A 71 -16.26 28.42 -7.02
N GLY A 72 -17.34 28.86 -7.66
CA GLY A 72 -17.69 30.28 -7.82
C GLY A 72 -18.69 30.83 -6.80
N TRP A 73 -19.28 29.98 -5.94
CA TRP A 73 -20.37 30.36 -5.03
C TRP A 73 -20.02 30.31 -3.55
N VAL A 74 -18.95 29.61 -3.18
CA VAL A 74 -18.61 29.35 -1.77
C VAL A 74 -17.37 30.12 -1.35
N ASP A 75 -17.55 31.11 -0.49
CA ASP A 75 -16.45 31.83 0.15
C ASP A 75 -15.83 31.01 1.29
N VAL A 76 -14.52 31.16 1.47
CA VAL A 76 -13.76 30.46 2.53
C VAL A 76 -14.28 30.91 3.90
N ARG A 77 -14.53 29.96 4.81
CA ARG A 77 -15.12 30.17 6.16
C ARG A 77 -16.60 30.54 6.19
N THR A 78 -17.29 30.52 5.05
CA THR A 78 -18.76 30.66 5.01
C THR A 78 -19.37 29.46 4.29
N PRO A 79 -19.64 28.36 5.02
CA PRO A 79 -20.26 27.18 4.44
C PRO A 79 -21.57 27.54 3.73
N TRP A 80 -21.65 27.19 2.45
CA TRP A 80 -22.84 27.41 1.63
C TRP A 80 -23.80 26.24 1.80
N LEU A 81 -25.07 26.54 2.04
CA LEU A 81 -26.13 25.54 2.10
C LEU A 81 -27.11 25.80 0.96
N GLY A 82 -27.32 24.79 0.12
CA GLY A 82 -28.27 24.89 -0.97
C GLY A 82 -28.54 23.55 -1.63
N ARG A 83 -29.28 23.58 -2.75
CA ARG A 83 -29.56 22.39 -3.54
C ARG A 83 -28.68 22.36 -4.78
N LEU A 84 -28.03 21.23 -5.00
CA LEU A 84 -27.16 20.97 -6.15
C LEU A 84 -27.46 19.58 -6.71
N ARG A 85 -27.27 19.39 -8.02
CA ARG A 85 -27.34 18.04 -8.60
C ARG A 85 -26.07 17.28 -8.23
N MET A 86 -26.23 16.15 -7.56
CA MET A 86 -25.15 15.26 -7.13
C MET A 86 -25.55 13.83 -7.48
N GLY A 87 -24.77 13.13 -8.31
CA GLY A 87 -25.12 11.78 -8.76
C GLY A 87 -26.40 11.78 -9.59
N GLY A 88 -26.61 12.80 -10.42
CA GLY A 88 -27.79 12.92 -11.29
C GLY A 88 -29.10 13.36 -10.60
N GLU A 89 -29.14 13.53 -9.28
CA GLU A 89 -30.33 13.95 -8.54
C GLU A 89 -30.13 15.26 -7.78
N PRO A 90 -31.16 16.13 -7.65
CA PRO A 90 -31.07 17.33 -6.83
C PRO A 90 -31.05 16.96 -5.34
N ARG A 91 -29.94 17.24 -4.65
CA ARG A 91 -29.74 16.94 -3.23
C ARG A 91 -29.40 18.20 -2.45
N GLN A 92 -29.72 18.19 -1.16
CA GLN A 92 -29.28 19.26 -0.25
C GLN A 92 -27.80 19.07 0.09
N VAL A 93 -27.02 20.13 -0.10
CA VAL A 93 -25.56 20.11 0.04
C VAL A 93 -25.11 21.25 0.95
N LEU A 94 -24.30 20.90 1.94
CA LEU A 94 -23.47 21.85 2.65
C LEU A 94 -22.08 21.84 2.01
N ALA A 95 -21.75 22.90 1.29
CA ALA A 95 -20.46 23.07 0.63
C ALA A 95 -19.52 23.92 1.50
N VAL A 96 -18.29 23.44 1.66
CA VAL A 96 -17.26 24.03 2.50
C VAL A 96 -16.04 24.29 1.63
N ALA A 97 -15.70 25.57 1.48
CA ALA A 97 -14.47 25.98 0.81
C ALA A 97 -13.32 26.05 1.81
N VAL A 98 -12.16 25.53 1.40
CA VAL A 98 -10.89 25.60 2.13
C VAL A 98 -9.86 26.21 1.20
N LYS A 99 -9.09 27.17 1.70
CA LYS A 99 -7.97 27.76 0.96
C LYS A 99 -6.68 27.51 1.71
N PRO A 100 -5.93 26.45 1.37
CA PRO A 100 -4.63 26.21 1.95
C PRO A 100 -3.64 27.33 1.57
N PRO A 101 -2.63 27.62 2.41
CA PRO A 101 -1.54 28.52 2.01
C PRO A 101 -0.76 27.91 0.83
N GLU A 102 -0.46 28.72 -0.19
CA GLU A 102 0.34 28.34 -1.38
C GLU A 102 -0.33 27.40 -2.42
N SER A 103 -1.63 27.05 -2.26
CA SER A 103 -2.40 26.11 -3.12
C SER A 103 -3.66 26.72 -3.77
N ARG A 104 -4.24 26.07 -4.78
CA ARG A 104 -5.61 26.40 -5.25
C ARG A 104 -6.64 25.96 -4.22
N SER A 105 -7.78 26.65 -4.15
CA SER A 105 -8.84 26.34 -3.17
C SER A 105 -9.33 24.89 -3.33
N GLY A 106 -9.40 24.16 -2.22
CA GLY A 106 -10.08 22.87 -2.13
C GLY A 106 -11.52 23.04 -1.67
N MET A 107 -12.41 22.12 -2.05
CA MET A 107 -13.82 22.23 -1.73
C MET A 107 -14.42 20.88 -1.36
N VAL A 108 -15.14 20.83 -0.24
CA VAL A 108 -15.90 19.64 0.19
C VAL A 108 -17.38 19.93 0.06
N ALA A 109 -18.10 19.07 -0.66
CA ALA A 109 -19.55 19.00 -0.65
C ALA A 109 -19.99 17.86 0.28
N ILE A 110 -20.83 18.19 1.25
CA ILE A 110 -21.43 17.25 2.20
C ILE A 110 -22.90 17.11 1.82
N VAL A 111 -23.30 15.92 1.37
CA VAL A 111 -24.70 15.62 1.02
C VAL A 111 -25.46 15.36 2.31
N ILE A 112 -26.42 16.20 2.63
CA ILE A 112 -27.23 16.11 3.85
C ILE A 112 -28.69 15.86 3.50
N GLY A 113 -29.46 15.35 4.46
CA GLY A 113 -30.89 15.14 4.28
C GLY A 113 -31.63 16.43 3.89
N ASP A 114 -32.68 16.29 3.07
CA ASP A 114 -33.43 17.41 2.48
C ASP A 114 -34.03 18.40 3.50
N ASP A 115 -34.31 17.96 4.72
CA ASP A 115 -34.85 18.81 5.80
C ASP A 115 -33.77 19.29 6.79
N ALA A 116 -32.50 18.93 6.58
CA ALA A 116 -31.43 19.19 7.52
C ALA A 116 -30.98 20.65 7.49
N GLN A 117 -31.23 21.40 8.57
CA GLN A 117 -30.79 22.79 8.71
C GLN A 117 -29.74 22.92 9.84
N PRO A 118 -28.44 22.76 9.52
CA PRO A 118 -27.39 22.80 10.54
C PRO A 118 -27.33 24.17 11.20
N SER A 119 -27.18 24.17 12.53
CA SER A 119 -27.00 25.37 13.33
C SER A 119 -25.69 26.09 12.96
N PRO A 120 -25.56 27.41 13.22
CA PRO A 120 -24.31 28.14 12.96
C PRO A 120 -23.09 27.47 13.61
N ALA A 121 -23.22 27.02 14.87
CA ALA A 121 -22.15 26.34 15.59
C ALA A 121 -21.74 25.01 14.94
N ALA A 122 -22.70 24.25 14.39
CA ALA A 122 -22.41 23.02 13.67
C ALA A 122 -21.67 23.30 12.36
N ARG A 123 -22.07 24.35 11.62
CA ARG A 123 -21.39 24.77 10.38
C ARG A 123 -19.95 25.21 10.64
N ASP A 124 -19.72 25.96 11.72
CA ASP A 124 -18.38 26.41 12.12
C ASP A 124 -17.48 25.21 12.49
N LEU A 125 -18.01 24.24 13.22
CA LEU A 125 -17.26 23.03 13.59
C LEU A 125 -16.95 22.16 12.36
N VAL A 126 -17.91 22.00 11.45
CA VAL A 126 -17.71 21.30 10.18
C VAL A 126 -16.64 22.00 9.33
N GLN A 127 -16.67 23.33 9.24
CA GLN A 127 -15.63 24.12 8.56
C GLN A 127 -14.24 23.83 9.14
N GLN A 128 -14.10 23.82 10.47
CA GLN A 128 -12.81 23.55 11.13
C GLN A 128 -12.30 22.13 10.88
N LEU A 129 -13.18 21.13 10.99
CA LEU A 129 -12.82 19.72 10.76
C LEU A 129 -12.39 19.47 9.31
N VAL A 130 -13.14 20.04 8.36
CA VAL A 130 -12.82 19.96 6.93
C VAL A 130 -11.52 20.71 6.61
N GLU A 131 -11.28 21.89 7.19
CA GLU A 131 -10.04 22.65 7.00
C GLU A 131 -8.82 21.85 7.48
N VAL A 132 -8.90 21.21 8.64
CA VAL A 132 -7.82 20.34 9.16
C VAL A 132 -7.57 19.13 8.26
N ALA A 133 -8.63 18.44 7.81
CA ALA A 133 -8.50 17.27 6.95
C ALA A 133 -7.95 17.62 5.55
N VAL A 134 -8.42 18.73 4.96
CA VAL A 134 -7.94 19.19 3.64
C VAL A 134 -6.50 19.67 3.75
N LEU A 135 -6.12 20.42 4.80
CA LEU A 135 -4.73 20.83 5.00
C LEU A 135 -3.78 19.63 5.13
N HIS A 136 -4.19 18.58 5.83
CA HIS A 136 -3.40 17.36 5.93
C HIS A 136 -3.28 16.64 4.58
N LEU A 137 -4.38 16.55 3.84
CA LEU A 137 -4.39 15.94 2.51
C LEU A 137 -3.53 16.74 1.52
N THR A 138 -3.57 18.07 1.59
CA THR A 138 -2.67 18.96 0.85
C THR A 138 -1.22 18.79 1.28
N ASP A 139 -0.90 18.60 2.57
CA ASP A 139 0.48 18.34 3.03
C ASP A 139 1.01 16.98 2.53
N VAL A 140 0.16 15.95 2.52
CA VAL A 140 0.46 14.63 1.93
C VAL A 140 0.74 14.76 0.42
N VAL A 141 -0.05 15.56 -0.30
CA VAL A 141 0.08 15.76 -1.76
C VAL A 141 1.22 16.70 -2.12
N THR A 142 1.34 17.87 -1.48
CA THR A 142 2.41 18.86 -1.73
C THR A 142 3.77 18.39 -1.20
N GLY A 143 3.80 17.56 -0.16
CA GLY A 143 4.97 16.78 0.24
C GLY A 143 5.43 15.82 -0.87
N ALA A 144 4.50 15.29 -1.67
CA ALA A 144 4.82 14.53 -2.88
C ALA A 144 5.24 15.43 -4.06
N GLU A 145 4.70 16.64 -4.21
CA GLU A 145 5.04 17.59 -5.29
C GLU A 145 6.41 18.27 -5.12
N ARG A 146 6.82 18.66 -3.90
CA ARG A 146 8.15 19.26 -3.64
C ARG A 146 9.31 18.30 -3.91
N VAL A 147 9.01 17.02 -4.11
CA VAL A 147 9.94 15.93 -4.45
C VAL A 147 9.87 15.54 -5.93
N GLY A 148 9.04 16.20 -6.75
CA GLY A 148 9.00 15.98 -8.21
C GLY A 148 8.48 14.59 -8.61
N VAL A 149 7.44 14.09 -7.93
CA VAL A 149 6.91 12.74 -8.09
C VAL A 149 5.71 12.72 -9.06
N SER A 150 5.91 12.14 -10.25
CA SER A 150 4.85 11.50 -11.06
C SER A 150 4.39 10.21 -10.34
N PRO A 151 3.18 9.63 -10.53
CA PRO A 151 2.72 8.50 -9.76
C PRO A 151 3.31 7.22 -10.40
N ALA A 152 4.63 7.13 -10.39
CA ALA A 152 5.34 5.87 -10.41
C ALA A 152 5.47 5.44 -8.95
N VAL A 153 5.36 4.13 -8.74
CA VAL A 153 5.79 3.37 -7.55
C VAL A 153 6.74 4.20 -6.65
N PRO A 154 6.43 4.40 -5.36
CA PRO A 154 7.21 5.29 -4.51
C PRO A 154 8.68 4.86 -4.52
N ASP A 155 9.62 5.82 -4.63
CA ASP A 155 11.08 5.63 -4.53
C ASP A 155 11.48 5.27 -3.09
N THR A 156 10.90 4.16 -2.64
CA THR A 156 11.14 3.47 -1.39
C THR A 156 12.46 2.70 -1.43
N ASP A 157 13.10 2.64 -2.59
CA ASP A 157 14.43 2.07 -2.82
C ASP A 157 15.52 2.94 -2.21
N LEU A 158 15.37 4.26 -2.31
CA LEU A 158 16.27 5.23 -1.69
C LEU A 158 16.22 5.15 -0.17
N ALA A 159 15.02 5.09 0.41
CA ALA A 159 14.82 4.99 1.86
C ALA A 159 15.38 3.68 2.43
N ASP A 160 15.21 2.56 1.73
CA ASP A 160 15.79 1.27 2.12
C ASP A 160 17.32 1.24 1.92
N ALA A 161 17.82 1.84 0.85
CA ALA A 161 19.24 2.00 0.62
C ALA A 161 19.87 2.84 1.73
N HIS A 162 19.21 3.91 2.16
CA HIS A 162 19.61 4.73 3.30
C HIS A 162 19.56 3.95 4.60
N ALA A 163 18.49 3.21 4.88
CA ALA A 163 18.37 2.40 6.10
C ALA A 163 19.42 1.29 6.19
N ALA A 164 19.70 0.59 5.08
CA ALA A 164 20.74 -0.42 5.00
C ALA A 164 22.14 0.19 5.15
N THR A 165 22.40 1.32 4.48
CA THR A 165 23.66 2.06 4.60
C THR A 165 23.87 2.50 6.05
N LEU A 166 22.85 3.09 6.67
CA LEU A 166 22.93 3.53 8.06
C LEU A 166 23.16 2.36 9.01
N THR A 167 22.52 1.22 8.78
CA THR A 167 22.73 0.02 9.60
C THR A 167 24.14 -0.55 9.42
N ALA A 168 24.68 -0.59 8.20
CA ALA A 168 26.07 -0.99 7.95
C ALA A 168 27.07 -0.06 8.65
N LEU A 169 26.84 1.26 8.54
CA LEU A 169 27.66 2.28 9.21
C LEU A 169 27.61 2.12 10.73
N LEU A 170 26.41 1.92 11.29
CA LEU A 170 26.24 1.70 12.72
C LEU A 170 26.86 0.37 13.18
N GLY A 171 26.81 -0.68 12.36
CA GLY A 171 27.47 -1.96 12.65
C GLY A 171 28.99 -1.81 12.76
N VAL A 172 29.61 -1.13 11.79
CA VAL A 172 31.04 -0.81 11.82
C VAL A 172 31.40 0.05 13.03
N LEU A 173 30.63 1.12 13.30
CA LEU A 173 30.88 2.05 14.41
C LEU A 173 30.61 1.42 15.79
N ARG A 174 29.83 0.34 15.87
CA ARG A 174 29.55 -0.40 17.11
C ARG A 174 30.41 -1.65 17.28
N SER A 175 31.21 -2.02 16.28
CA SER A 175 32.02 -3.22 16.32
C SER A 175 33.10 -3.14 17.39
N ARG A 176 33.17 -4.15 18.27
CA ARG A 176 34.20 -4.26 19.31
C ARG A 176 35.54 -4.80 18.78
N ARG A 177 35.60 -5.16 17.49
CA ARG A 177 36.80 -5.71 16.83
C ARG A 177 37.63 -4.66 16.10
N LEU A 178 37.11 -3.46 15.93
CA LEU A 178 37.78 -2.35 15.25
C LEU A 178 38.15 -1.28 16.27
N ASP A 179 39.35 -0.72 16.16
CA ASP A 179 39.69 0.53 16.83
C ASP A 179 38.94 1.72 16.18
N ASP A 180 38.78 2.83 16.91
CA ASP A 180 38.04 4.01 16.47
C ASP A 180 38.53 4.58 15.12
N ALA A 181 39.82 4.50 14.83
CA ALA A 181 40.40 5.03 13.60
C ALA A 181 40.09 4.13 12.39
N SER A 182 40.12 2.81 12.59
CA SER A 182 39.76 1.80 11.61
C SER A 182 38.24 1.79 11.37
N ALA A 183 37.42 1.86 12.42
CA ALA A 183 35.96 1.95 12.31
C ALA A 183 35.52 3.20 11.54
N ARG A 184 36.10 4.37 11.82
CA ARG A 184 35.81 5.61 11.09
C ARG A 184 36.18 5.52 9.61
N ARG A 185 37.34 4.93 9.28
CA ARG A 185 37.80 4.78 7.90
C ARG A 185 36.88 3.86 7.10
N THR A 186 36.53 2.71 7.67
CA THR A 186 35.60 1.75 7.04
C THR A 186 34.20 2.33 6.91
N ALA A 187 33.72 3.11 7.89
CA ALA A 187 32.45 3.82 7.76
C ALA A 187 32.47 4.82 6.60
N ILE A 188 33.57 5.56 6.40
CA ILE A 188 33.71 6.47 5.24
C ILE A 188 33.72 5.68 3.92
N GLU A 189 34.44 4.57 3.85
CA GLU A 189 34.49 3.69 2.67
C GLU A 189 33.12 3.10 2.31
N LEU A 190 32.23 2.89 3.29
CA LEU A 190 30.85 2.46 3.06
C LEU A 190 29.91 3.63 2.68
N ALA A 191 30.10 4.80 3.28
CA ALA A 191 29.22 5.96 3.06
C ALA A 191 29.39 6.56 1.65
N VAL A 192 30.63 6.63 1.14
CA VAL A 192 30.93 7.29 -0.13
C VAL A 192 30.24 6.63 -1.33
N PRO A 193 30.29 5.29 -1.53
CA PRO A 193 29.56 4.62 -2.61
C PRO A 193 28.04 4.76 -2.48
N ALA A 194 27.50 4.69 -1.25
CA ALA A 194 26.07 4.84 -1.02
C ALA A 194 25.54 6.25 -1.35
N LEU A 195 26.33 7.29 -1.09
CA LEU A 195 26.03 8.67 -1.49
C LEU A 195 26.06 8.83 -3.01
N ILE A 196 26.97 8.14 -3.70
CA ILE A 196 27.06 8.14 -5.17
C ILE A 196 25.86 7.40 -5.77
N GLU A 197 25.47 6.23 -5.23
CA GLU A 197 24.25 5.51 -5.63
C GLU A 197 22.99 6.38 -5.43
N THR A 198 22.87 7.02 -4.26
CA THR A 198 21.77 7.95 -3.93
C THR A 198 21.67 9.09 -4.95
N ARG A 199 22.81 9.65 -5.36
CA ARG A 199 22.86 10.76 -6.32
C ARG A 199 22.51 10.34 -7.74
N ASN A 200 22.74 9.08 -8.09
CA ASN A 200 22.57 8.56 -9.45
C ASN A 200 21.27 7.76 -9.63
N GLY A 201 20.49 7.53 -8.57
CA GLY A 201 19.34 6.62 -8.54
C GLY A 201 18.10 7.06 -9.34
N GLY A 202 18.04 8.32 -9.79
CA GLY A 202 16.87 8.85 -10.50
C GLY A 202 16.77 8.53 -11.99
N GLU A 203 17.82 7.99 -12.63
CA GLU A 203 17.90 7.97 -14.11
C GLU A 203 17.98 6.58 -14.76
N ARG A 204 18.06 5.47 -14.01
CA ARG A 204 18.29 4.15 -14.64
C ARG A 204 17.38 3.05 -14.13
N GLU A 205 17.00 2.19 -15.07
CA GLU A 205 16.42 0.84 -14.90
C GLU A 205 14.90 0.70 -15.02
N ALA A 206 14.40 0.95 -16.23
CA ALA A 206 13.24 0.26 -16.81
C ALA A 206 13.69 -0.97 -17.65
N GLY A 207 14.77 -1.65 -17.24
CA GLY A 207 15.35 -2.79 -17.96
C GLY A 207 15.01 -4.14 -17.32
N GLU A 208 15.07 -5.21 -18.11
CA GLU A 208 15.10 -6.58 -17.58
C GLU A 208 16.53 -6.94 -17.15
N GLU A 209 16.68 -7.61 -16.02
CA GLU A 209 17.96 -8.16 -15.54
C GLU A 209 17.81 -9.66 -15.25
N SER A 210 18.91 -10.41 -15.28
CA SER A 210 18.86 -11.84 -14.94
C SER A 210 18.71 -12.06 -13.43
N ALA A 211 17.98 -13.08 -13.03
CA ALA A 211 17.78 -13.43 -11.62
C ALA A 211 19.12 -13.69 -10.90
N GLY A 212 20.09 -14.30 -11.59
CA GLY A 212 21.44 -14.51 -11.08
C GLY A 212 22.23 -13.22 -10.88
N GLU A 213 22.12 -12.26 -11.80
CA GLU A 213 22.76 -10.93 -11.67
C GLU A 213 22.15 -10.14 -10.51
N ALA A 214 20.82 -10.08 -10.44
CA ALA A 214 20.10 -9.47 -9.32
C ALA A 214 20.49 -10.09 -7.97
N PHE A 215 20.61 -11.43 -7.91
CA PHE A 215 21.04 -12.14 -6.71
C PHE A 215 22.52 -11.90 -6.37
N GLY A 216 23.39 -11.75 -7.38
CA GLY A 216 24.79 -11.36 -7.21
C GLY A 216 24.91 -9.97 -6.58
N ILE A 217 24.15 -8.99 -7.08
CA ILE A 217 24.11 -7.64 -6.50
C ILE A 217 23.64 -7.68 -5.04
N LEU A 218 22.62 -8.49 -4.73
CA LEU A 218 22.18 -8.69 -3.35
C LEU A 218 23.30 -9.28 -2.48
N THR A 219 23.97 -10.33 -2.97
CA THR A 219 25.04 -11.04 -2.28
C THR A 219 26.16 -10.08 -1.88
N ASP A 220 26.62 -9.25 -2.81
CA ASP A 220 27.65 -8.24 -2.54
C ASP A 220 27.20 -7.28 -1.44
N LYS A 221 25.97 -6.78 -1.50
CA LYS A 221 25.42 -5.86 -0.51
C LYS A 221 25.23 -6.50 0.87
N LEU A 222 24.77 -7.75 0.95
CA LEU A 222 24.61 -8.47 2.22
C LEU A 222 25.96 -8.82 2.85
N SER A 223 26.98 -9.14 2.04
CA SER A 223 28.32 -9.45 2.53
C SER A 223 28.92 -8.28 3.32
N LEU A 224 28.61 -7.04 2.94
CA LEU A 224 29.06 -5.83 3.64
C LEU A 224 28.37 -5.66 5.00
N LEU A 225 27.11 -6.08 5.12
CA LEU A 225 26.33 -5.97 6.36
C LEU A 225 26.82 -6.96 7.41
N THR A 226 27.15 -8.18 7.02
CA THR A 226 27.55 -9.25 7.95
C THR A 226 29.06 -9.37 8.13
N ARG A 227 29.87 -8.61 7.38
CA ARG A 227 31.35 -8.72 7.40
C ARG A 227 31.97 -8.55 8.78
N TYR A 228 31.35 -7.73 9.62
CA TYR A 228 31.89 -7.31 10.91
C TYR A 228 31.11 -7.90 12.10
N ASP A 229 30.12 -8.74 11.82
CA ASP A 229 29.32 -9.50 12.78
C ASP A 229 29.69 -10.99 12.71
N ASP A 230 29.55 -11.73 13.81
CA ASP A 230 29.81 -13.19 13.85
C ASP A 230 28.62 -13.99 13.28
N ILE A 231 28.16 -13.62 12.09
CA ILE A 231 26.96 -14.18 11.47
C ILE A 231 27.32 -14.93 10.20
N ALA A 232 27.01 -16.22 10.16
CA ALA A 232 27.16 -17.04 8.97
C ALA A 232 26.02 -16.78 7.97
N LEU A 233 26.36 -16.24 6.80
CA LEU A 233 25.39 -16.01 5.72
C LEU A 233 25.41 -17.18 4.72
N ASP A 234 24.30 -17.90 4.59
CA ASP A 234 24.09 -18.99 3.63
C ASP A 234 23.26 -18.49 2.45
N LEU A 235 23.84 -18.44 1.25
CA LEU A 235 23.23 -17.85 0.07
C LEU A 235 22.94 -18.92 -0.98
N ALA A 236 21.66 -19.16 -1.24
CA ALA A 236 21.21 -20.08 -2.29
C ALA A 236 20.67 -19.31 -3.50
N ALA A 237 21.44 -19.34 -4.58
CA ALA A 237 21.13 -18.66 -5.83
C ALA A 237 19.85 -19.20 -6.50
N PRO A 238 19.15 -18.37 -7.31
CA PRO A 238 17.95 -18.81 -8.02
C PRO A 238 18.26 -19.81 -9.13
N GLU A 239 17.38 -20.79 -9.29
CA GLU A 239 17.37 -21.74 -10.41
C GLU A 239 16.11 -21.53 -11.27
N PRO A 240 16.22 -21.33 -12.60
CA PRO A 240 17.46 -21.13 -13.36
C PRO A 240 18.02 -19.69 -13.18
N PRO A 241 19.34 -19.50 -13.10
CA PRO A 241 19.94 -18.18 -12.85
C PRO A 241 19.76 -17.20 -14.02
N GLY A 242 19.60 -17.71 -15.25
CA GLY A 242 19.40 -16.90 -16.45
C GLY A 242 17.97 -16.40 -16.65
N ARG A 243 17.03 -16.64 -15.71
CA ARG A 243 15.66 -16.14 -15.83
C ARG A 243 15.66 -14.61 -15.83
N LEU A 244 15.08 -14.00 -16.85
CA LEU A 244 14.86 -12.56 -16.89
C LEU A 244 13.74 -12.15 -15.94
N LEU A 245 14.01 -11.10 -15.17
CA LEU A 245 13.08 -10.47 -14.25
C LEU A 245 12.88 -9.02 -14.71
N PRO A 246 11.65 -8.48 -14.65
CA PRO A 246 11.46 -7.04 -14.74
C PRO A 246 12.29 -6.35 -13.66
N GLY A 247 12.96 -5.25 -13.98
CA GLY A 247 13.82 -4.52 -13.04
C GLY A 247 13.10 -4.16 -11.74
N VAL A 248 11.80 -3.82 -11.81
CA VAL A 248 10.96 -3.55 -10.64
C VAL A 248 10.79 -4.77 -9.72
N VAL A 249 10.67 -5.98 -10.28
CA VAL A 249 10.54 -7.25 -9.53
C VAL A 249 11.88 -7.63 -8.91
N ALA A 250 12.96 -7.57 -9.69
CA ALA A 250 14.30 -7.87 -9.22
C ALA A 250 14.72 -6.94 -8.08
N ARG A 251 14.41 -5.65 -8.20
CA ARG A 251 14.68 -4.65 -7.16
C ARG A 251 13.85 -4.86 -5.90
N ALA A 252 12.56 -5.10 -6.05
CA ALA A 252 11.69 -5.42 -4.91
C ALA A 252 12.18 -6.67 -4.16
N ALA A 253 12.61 -7.71 -4.88
CA ALA A 253 13.18 -8.91 -4.29
C ALA A 253 14.49 -8.64 -3.52
N ARG A 254 15.40 -7.82 -4.09
CA ARG A 254 16.63 -7.38 -3.41
C ARG A 254 16.31 -6.58 -2.15
N SER A 255 15.40 -5.62 -2.24
CA SER A 255 14.93 -4.79 -1.12
C SER A 255 14.35 -5.67 0.00
N VAL A 256 13.46 -6.60 -0.34
CA VAL A 256 12.80 -7.46 0.63
C VAL A 256 13.78 -8.39 1.33
N ALA A 257 14.67 -9.04 0.58
CA ALA A 257 15.69 -9.90 1.18
C ALA A 257 16.57 -9.10 2.16
N ARG A 258 17.02 -7.90 1.75
CA ARG A 258 17.84 -7.04 2.60
C ARG A 258 17.10 -6.54 3.83
N GLY A 259 15.87 -6.08 3.68
CA GLY A 259 15.04 -5.61 4.79
C GLY A 259 14.76 -6.71 5.82
N ALA A 260 14.50 -7.94 5.36
CA ALA A 260 14.34 -9.10 6.22
C ALA A 260 15.62 -9.41 7.00
N VAL A 261 16.78 -9.44 6.34
CA VAL A 261 18.09 -9.62 7.01
C VAL A 261 18.31 -8.53 8.07
N LEU A 262 18.06 -7.25 7.73
CA LEU A 262 18.21 -6.15 8.69
C LEU A 262 17.29 -6.30 9.91
N ALA A 263 16.04 -6.73 9.71
CA ALA A 263 15.13 -7.00 10.81
C ALA A 263 15.65 -8.11 11.73
N MET A 264 16.23 -9.18 11.17
CA MET A 264 16.83 -10.29 11.93
C MET A 264 18.05 -9.84 12.71
N LEU A 265 18.94 -9.06 12.09
CA LEU A 265 20.12 -8.49 12.76
C LEU A 265 19.75 -7.63 13.98
N GLN A 266 18.60 -6.97 13.95
CA GLN A 266 18.13 -6.13 15.07
C GLN A 266 17.62 -6.93 16.28
N GLN A 267 17.23 -8.20 16.13
CA GLN A 267 16.75 -9.02 17.25
C GLN A 267 17.86 -9.37 18.26
N GLY A 268 19.11 -9.41 17.80
CA GLY A 268 20.24 -9.96 18.55
C GLY A 268 20.15 -11.48 18.74
N GLY A 269 21.29 -12.14 18.98
CA GLY A 269 21.32 -13.59 19.20
C GLY A 269 21.15 -14.44 17.94
N VAL A 270 21.25 -13.85 16.76
CA VAL A 270 21.33 -14.55 15.47
C VAL A 270 22.77 -14.95 15.20
N SER A 271 23.01 -16.19 14.79
CA SER A 271 24.33 -16.71 14.42
C SER A 271 24.41 -17.15 12.95
N ARG A 272 23.26 -17.44 12.34
CA ARG A 272 23.16 -17.85 10.93
C ARG A 272 21.92 -17.25 10.28
N ILE A 273 22.10 -16.71 9.08
CA ILE A 273 21.00 -16.29 8.21
C ILE A 273 21.13 -16.97 6.86
N ARG A 274 20.06 -17.59 6.39
CA ARG A 274 19.95 -18.17 5.05
C ARG A 274 19.06 -17.30 4.18
N VAL A 275 19.55 -16.93 3.00
CA VAL A 275 18.78 -16.24 1.96
C VAL A 275 18.74 -17.14 0.73
N SER A 276 17.54 -17.43 0.25
CA SER A 276 17.33 -18.23 -0.96
C SER A 276 16.32 -17.58 -1.89
N TRP A 277 16.63 -17.55 -3.18
CA TRP A 277 15.68 -17.17 -4.21
C TRP A 277 15.29 -18.40 -5.01
N GLN A 278 14.03 -18.51 -5.38
CA GLN A 278 13.51 -19.57 -6.23
C GLN A 278 12.58 -18.96 -7.26
N VAL A 279 12.81 -19.28 -8.52
CA VAL A 279 11.92 -18.89 -9.60
C VAL A 279 11.05 -20.10 -9.96
N ALA A 280 9.74 -19.97 -9.82
CA ALA A 280 8.79 -20.99 -10.24
C ALA A 280 7.75 -20.35 -11.17
N ASP A 281 7.68 -20.81 -12.41
CA ASP A 281 6.77 -20.32 -13.45
C ASP A 281 6.84 -18.80 -13.66
N LEU A 282 5.89 -18.06 -13.08
CA LEU A 282 5.74 -16.61 -13.13
C LEU A 282 5.88 -15.94 -11.76
N VAL A 283 6.48 -16.62 -10.79
CA VAL A 283 6.63 -16.12 -9.42
C VAL A 283 8.08 -16.24 -8.98
N LEU A 284 8.62 -15.13 -8.48
CA LEU A 284 9.87 -15.08 -7.75
C LEU A 284 9.59 -15.23 -6.26
N ARG A 285 10.07 -16.31 -5.66
CA ARG A 285 10.01 -16.54 -4.23
C ARG A 285 11.34 -16.16 -3.58
N VAL A 286 11.29 -15.26 -2.61
CA VAL A 286 12.42 -14.89 -1.75
C VAL A 286 12.15 -15.46 -0.37
N THR A 287 13.08 -16.26 0.15
CA THR A 287 13.01 -16.80 1.51
C THR A 287 14.22 -16.35 2.30
N VAL A 288 13.99 -15.78 3.48
CA VAL A 288 15.03 -15.39 4.43
C VAL A 288 14.74 -16.07 5.75
N ARG A 289 15.73 -16.76 6.33
CA ARG A 289 15.59 -17.50 7.58
C ARG A 289 16.74 -17.23 8.52
N ASP A 290 16.47 -16.94 9.78
CA ASP A 290 17.47 -16.88 10.85
C ASP A 290 17.39 -18.08 11.82
N ASP A 291 18.35 -18.14 12.74
CA ASP A 291 18.39 -19.06 13.89
C ASP A 291 18.28 -18.34 15.25
N GLY A 292 17.79 -17.11 15.25
CA GLY A 292 17.66 -16.26 16.42
C GLY A 292 16.44 -16.58 17.28
N PRO A 293 15.99 -15.63 18.12
CA PRO A 293 14.98 -15.90 19.13
C PRO A 293 13.57 -16.11 18.57
N GLY A 294 13.31 -15.78 17.30
CA GLY A 294 11.99 -15.95 16.67
C GLY A 294 10.97 -14.91 17.14
N THR A 295 11.37 -13.64 17.30
CA THR A 295 10.50 -12.56 17.81
C THR A 295 9.87 -11.67 16.73
N ILE A 296 10.22 -11.85 15.44
CA ILE A 296 9.66 -11.07 14.33
C ILE A 296 8.30 -11.67 13.99
N THR A 297 7.25 -11.03 14.48
CA THR A 297 5.86 -11.42 14.18
C THR A 297 5.38 -10.83 12.85
N ALA A 298 4.30 -11.39 12.31
CA ALA A 298 3.67 -10.90 11.08
C ALA A 298 3.22 -9.43 11.16
N ASP A 299 2.97 -8.93 12.37
CA ASP A 299 2.51 -7.56 12.66
C ASP A 299 3.67 -6.62 13.01
N ALA A 300 4.90 -7.11 13.05
CA ALA A 300 6.06 -6.26 13.28
C ALA A 300 6.13 -5.17 12.20
N LEU A 301 6.39 -3.91 12.61
CA LEU A 301 6.45 -2.76 11.71
C LEU A 301 7.42 -2.97 10.53
N SER A 302 8.53 -3.68 10.77
CA SER A 302 9.48 -4.07 9.73
C SER A 302 8.85 -5.00 8.68
N VAL A 303 8.06 -5.99 9.11
CA VAL A 303 7.36 -6.93 8.22
C VAL A 303 6.21 -6.25 7.49
N HIS A 304 5.46 -5.37 8.17
CA HIS A 304 4.37 -4.60 7.58
C HIS A 304 4.87 -3.73 6.41
N ARG A 305 5.95 -2.98 6.61
CA ARG A 305 6.57 -2.16 5.55
C ARG A 305 7.01 -2.97 4.34
N LEU A 306 7.57 -4.16 4.56
CA LEU A 306 7.98 -5.05 3.46
C LEU A 306 6.76 -5.61 2.71
N ARG A 307 5.66 -5.87 3.43
CA ARG A 307 4.40 -6.34 2.84
C ARG A 307 3.74 -5.25 2.00
N ASP A 308 3.61 -4.04 2.52
CA ASP A 308 3.01 -2.90 1.79
C ASP A 308 3.77 -2.61 0.50
N ARG A 309 5.11 -2.73 0.54
CA ARG A 309 5.95 -2.58 -0.66
C ARG A 309 5.65 -3.63 -1.73
N LEU A 310 5.42 -4.87 -1.32
CA LEU A 310 5.12 -5.95 -2.26
C LEU A 310 3.68 -5.91 -2.80
N ALA A 311 2.75 -5.34 -2.03
CA ALA A 311 1.34 -5.26 -2.42
C ALA A 311 1.16 -4.53 -3.76
N GLY A 312 1.93 -3.46 -4.01
CA GLY A 312 1.91 -2.72 -5.28
C GLY A 312 2.35 -3.53 -6.51
N LEU A 313 3.03 -4.66 -6.31
CA LEU A 313 3.43 -5.60 -7.36
C LEU A 313 2.55 -6.86 -7.40
N GLY A 314 1.45 -6.90 -6.63
CA GLY A 314 0.66 -8.11 -6.42
C GLY A 314 1.41 -9.20 -5.64
N GLY A 315 2.48 -8.81 -4.93
CA GLY A 315 3.28 -9.71 -4.12
C GLY A 315 2.72 -9.91 -2.72
N VAL A 316 3.04 -11.06 -2.13
CA VAL A 316 2.63 -11.43 -0.76
C VAL A 316 3.83 -11.74 0.10
N LEU A 317 3.75 -11.40 1.40
CA LEU A 317 4.80 -11.66 2.37
C LEU A 317 4.23 -12.23 3.67
N HIS A 318 4.83 -13.35 4.09
CA HIS A 318 4.51 -14.04 5.32
C HIS A 318 5.76 -14.13 6.20
N ALA A 319 5.58 -13.93 7.51
CA ALA A 319 6.60 -14.17 8.52
C ALA A 319 6.10 -15.26 9.46
N ASP A 320 6.91 -16.30 9.63
CA ASP A 320 6.66 -17.45 10.48
C ASP A 320 7.72 -17.53 11.59
N PRO A 321 7.49 -16.86 12.74
CA PRO A 321 8.37 -16.94 13.90
C PRO A 321 8.20 -18.26 14.64
N VAL A 322 9.32 -18.94 14.91
CA VAL A 322 9.36 -20.10 15.79
C VAL A 322 10.22 -19.75 17.02
N PRO A 323 9.63 -19.59 18.22
CA PRO A 323 10.37 -19.21 19.41
C PRO A 323 11.56 -20.14 19.67
N GLY A 324 12.76 -19.56 19.75
CA GLY A 324 14.02 -20.28 19.96
C GLY A 324 14.57 -21.06 18.76
N TRP A 325 13.91 -21.02 17.61
CA TRP A 325 14.33 -21.68 16.36
C TRP A 325 14.50 -20.71 15.17
N GLY A 326 14.30 -19.42 15.41
CA GLY A 326 14.41 -18.35 14.43
C GLY A 326 13.11 -17.98 13.72
N THR A 327 13.19 -17.04 12.80
CA THR A 327 12.07 -16.57 11.97
C THR A 327 12.29 -17.01 10.53
N THR A 328 11.22 -17.40 9.83
CA THR A 328 11.23 -17.56 8.37
C THR A 328 10.34 -16.51 7.71
N ILE A 329 10.92 -15.66 6.86
CA ILE A 329 10.19 -14.69 6.05
C ILE A 329 10.16 -15.21 4.61
N VAL A 330 8.95 -15.35 4.07
CA VAL A 330 8.71 -15.78 2.68
C VAL A 330 7.96 -14.70 1.95
N ALA A 331 8.57 -14.17 0.90
CA ALA A 331 7.96 -13.25 -0.04
C ALA A 331 7.76 -13.93 -1.40
N SER A 332 6.63 -13.68 -2.04
CA SER A 332 6.33 -14.14 -3.39
C SER A 332 5.94 -12.94 -4.25
N VAL A 333 6.62 -12.75 -5.37
CA VAL A 333 6.43 -11.60 -6.27
C VAL A 333 6.11 -12.12 -7.68
N PRO A 334 5.00 -11.69 -8.29
CA PRO A 334 4.72 -11.99 -9.70
C PRO A 334 5.80 -11.41 -10.62
N ILE A 335 6.22 -12.19 -11.61
CA ILE A 335 7.22 -11.80 -12.64
C ILE A 335 6.53 -11.21 -13.87
N ALA A 336 5.23 -11.47 -14.09
CA ALA A 336 4.47 -10.89 -15.20
C ALA A 336 4.18 -9.40 -14.94
N ALA A 337 4.50 -8.55 -15.92
CA ALA A 337 4.14 -7.14 -15.90
C ALA A 337 2.61 -7.02 -15.75
N VAL A 338 2.18 -6.14 -14.85
CA VAL A 338 0.77 -5.73 -14.76
C VAL A 338 0.46 -4.91 -16.02
N GLU A 339 -0.02 -5.59 -17.06
CA GLU A 339 -0.75 -4.96 -18.15
C GLU A 339 -2.19 -4.69 -17.65
N PRO A 340 -2.81 -3.53 -17.94
CA PRO A 340 -4.14 -3.22 -17.44
C PRO A 340 -5.12 -4.31 -17.92
N PRO A 341 -6.02 -4.83 -17.07
CA PRO A 341 -6.73 -6.05 -17.36
C PRO A 341 -7.66 -5.87 -18.57
N ALA A 342 -7.47 -6.72 -19.58
CA ALA A 342 -8.56 -7.20 -20.43
C ALA A 342 -9.66 -7.79 -19.53
N ALA A 343 -10.91 -7.75 -20.00
CA ALA A 343 -12.13 -7.95 -19.22
C ALA A 343 -11.98 -8.96 -18.05
N PRO A 344 -12.47 -8.66 -16.82
CA PRO A 344 -12.22 -9.45 -15.60
C PRO A 344 -12.47 -10.97 -15.72
N LEU A 345 -13.33 -11.39 -16.65
CA LEU A 345 -13.63 -12.79 -16.91
C LEU A 345 -12.51 -13.52 -17.69
N ASP A 346 -11.70 -12.83 -18.49
CA ASP A 346 -10.63 -13.41 -19.31
C ASP A 346 -9.39 -13.79 -18.46
N ALA A 347 -9.33 -13.34 -17.21
CA ALA A 347 -8.27 -13.64 -16.25
C ALA A 347 -8.44 -15.00 -15.53
N LEU A 348 -9.58 -15.67 -15.73
CA LEU A 348 -9.87 -16.97 -15.11
C LEU A 348 -9.30 -18.12 -15.94
N ASN A 349 -8.75 -19.13 -15.27
CA ASN A 349 -8.34 -20.36 -15.95
C ASN A 349 -9.59 -21.21 -16.28
N PRO A 350 -9.49 -22.20 -17.19
CA PRO A 350 -10.64 -23.02 -17.59
C PRO A 350 -11.36 -23.70 -16.41
N ARG A 351 -10.63 -24.10 -15.37
CA ARG A 351 -11.22 -24.73 -14.17
C ARG A 351 -11.93 -23.73 -13.26
N GLU A 352 -11.45 -22.51 -13.21
CA GLU A 352 -12.09 -21.40 -12.49
C GLU A 352 -13.35 -20.95 -13.21
N HIS A 353 -13.40 -21.03 -14.55
CA HIS A 353 -14.65 -20.87 -15.31
C HIS A 353 -15.67 -21.94 -14.97
N ASP A 354 -15.30 -23.23 -15.00
CA ASP A 354 -16.19 -24.34 -14.64
C ASP A 354 -16.78 -24.14 -13.22
N VAL A 355 -15.95 -23.71 -12.27
CA VAL A 355 -16.36 -23.43 -10.89
C VAL A 355 -17.24 -22.17 -10.81
N LEU A 356 -16.92 -21.11 -11.55
CA LEU A 356 -17.71 -19.87 -11.60
C LEU A 356 -19.10 -20.10 -12.20
N ASP A 357 -19.23 -20.92 -13.23
CA ASP A 357 -20.51 -21.28 -13.84
C ASP A 357 -21.40 -22.01 -12.83
N GLU A 358 -20.85 -22.98 -12.10
CA GLU A 358 -21.58 -23.70 -11.05
C GLU A 358 -21.91 -22.81 -9.83
N LEU A 359 -21.08 -21.80 -9.52
CA LEU A 359 -21.37 -20.77 -8.53
C LEU A 359 -22.50 -19.84 -8.99
N ALA A 360 -22.53 -19.48 -10.28
CA ALA A 360 -23.58 -18.65 -10.88
C ALA A 360 -24.95 -19.33 -10.86
N LEU A 361 -24.98 -20.67 -10.86
CA LEU A 361 -26.17 -21.50 -10.64
C LEU A 361 -26.58 -21.63 -9.16
N GLY A 362 -25.78 -21.11 -8.23
CA GLY A 362 -26.08 -21.11 -6.80
C GLY A 362 -25.71 -22.41 -6.06
N HIS A 363 -24.91 -23.28 -6.67
CA HIS A 363 -24.53 -24.55 -6.03
C HIS A 363 -23.55 -24.36 -4.86
N ARG A 364 -23.62 -25.28 -3.89
CA ARG A 364 -22.70 -25.32 -2.74
C ARG A 364 -21.44 -26.09 -3.09
N ASN A 365 -20.30 -25.80 -2.45
CA ASN A 365 -18.99 -26.37 -2.80
C ASN A 365 -18.98 -27.89 -2.87
N ARG A 366 -19.74 -28.59 -2.01
CA ARG A 366 -19.89 -30.04 -2.06
C ARG A 366 -20.53 -30.54 -3.36
N VAL A 367 -21.57 -29.85 -3.84
CA VAL A 367 -22.26 -30.18 -5.10
C VAL A 367 -21.36 -29.88 -6.30
N ILE A 368 -20.61 -28.78 -6.24
CA ILE A 368 -19.63 -28.41 -7.27
C ILE A 368 -18.51 -29.46 -7.35
N ALA A 369 -18.02 -29.92 -6.20
CA ALA A 369 -17.01 -30.97 -6.08
C ALA A 369 -17.46 -32.28 -6.74
N GLU A 370 -18.69 -32.72 -6.43
CA GLU A 370 -19.31 -33.91 -7.02
C GLU A 370 -19.47 -33.78 -8.55
N ARG A 371 -19.87 -32.60 -9.04
CA ARG A 371 -20.10 -32.34 -10.48
C ARG A 371 -18.83 -32.23 -11.31
N LEU A 372 -17.79 -31.60 -10.76
CA LEU A 372 -16.52 -31.37 -11.44
C LEU A 372 -15.49 -32.48 -11.19
N GLY A 373 -15.81 -33.48 -10.36
CA GLY A 373 -14.93 -34.60 -10.05
C GLY A 373 -13.70 -34.21 -9.23
N ILE A 374 -13.81 -33.20 -8.37
CA ILE A 374 -12.72 -32.65 -7.54
C ILE A 374 -13.10 -32.65 -6.05
N SER A 375 -12.14 -32.41 -5.15
CA SER A 375 -12.42 -32.35 -3.71
C SER A 375 -13.09 -31.04 -3.30
N GLU A 376 -13.88 -31.04 -2.21
CA GLU A 376 -14.50 -29.81 -1.68
C GLU A 376 -13.45 -28.75 -1.26
N ASN A 377 -12.28 -29.17 -0.78
CA ASN A 377 -11.17 -28.28 -0.46
C ASN A 377 -10.57 -27.65 -1.73
N THR A 378 -10.51 -28.40 -2.82
CA THR A 378 -10.10 -27.89 -4.14
C THR A 378 -11.10 -26.85 -4.67
N VAL A 379 -12.40 -27.05 -4.46
CA VAL A 379 -13.42 -26.03 -4.79
C VAL A 379 -13.23 -24.77 -3.95
N LYS A 380 -12.99 -24.88 -2.63
CA LYS A 380 -12.72 -23.71 -1.77
C LYS A 380 -11.52 -22.90 -2.25
N PHE A 381 -10.46 -23.61 -2.67
CA PHE A 381 -9.28 -22.99 -3.25
C PHE A 381 -9.60 -22.25 -4.56
N HIS A 382 -10.33 -22.87 -5.49
CA HIS A 382 -10.75 -22.20 -6.73
C HIS A 382 -11.67 -21.01 -6.48
N VAL A 383 -12.61 -21.10 -5.52
CA VAL A 383 -13.47 -19.97 -5.13
C VAL A 383 -12.64 -18.80 -4.61
N ALA A 384 -11.68 -19.04 -3.73
CA ALA A 384 -10.81 -17.98 -3.20
C ALA A 384 -10.01 -17.30 -4.32
N ASN A 385 -9.48 -18.08 -5.27
CA ASN A 385 -8.76 -17.54 -6.43
C ASN A 385 -9.68 -16.75 -7.36
N ILE A 386 -10.90 -17.22 -7.61
CA ILE A 386 -11.90 -16.52 -8.44
C ILE A 386 -12.25 -15.16 -7.81
N LEU A 387 -12.53 -15.12 -6.50
CA LEU A 387 -12.83 -13.88 -5.77
C LEU A 387 -11.65 -12.89 -5.87
N SER A 388 -10.44 -13.39 -5.64
CA SER A 388 -9.21 -12.60 -5.75
C SER A 388 -8.97 -12.08 -7.18
N LYS A 389 -9.25 -12.88 -8.21
CA LYS A 389 -9.02 -12.52 -9.61
C LYS A 389 -10.08 -11.58 -10.17
N LEU A 390 -11.32 -11.72 -9.71
CA LEU A 390 -12.43 -10.84 -10.10
C LEU A 390 -12.49 -9.55 -9.27
N GLY A 391 -11.64 -9.40 -8.25
CA GLY A 391 -11.62 -8.21 -7.39
C GLY A 391 -12.86 -8.08 -6.50
N VAL A 392 -13.52 -9.18 -6.19
CA VAL A 392 -14.78 -9.21 -5.41
C VAL A 392 -14.59 -9.94 -4.10
N THR A 393 -15.37 -9.55 -3.09
CA THR A 393 -15.21 -10.08 -1.72
C THR A 393 -16.24 -11.15 -1.41
N THR A 394 -17.35 -11.19 -2.15
CA THR A 394 -18.42 -12.16 -1.92
C THR A 394 -18.67 -13.08 -3.12
N ARG A 395 -19.05 -14.32 -2.82
CA ARG A 395 -19.49 -15.28 -3.85
C ARG A 395 -20.73 -14.81 -4.63
N GLY A 396 -21.52 -13.91 -4.05
CA GLY A 396 -22.69 -13.31 -4.68
C GLY A 396 -22.30 -12.32 -5.78
N GLU A 397 -21.30 -11.48 -5.50
CA GLU A 397 -20.70 -10.55 -6.47
C GLU A 397 -20.08 -11.32 -7.65
N ALA A 398 -19.29 -12.38 -7.38
CA ALA A 398 -18.72 -13.22 -8.44
C ALA A 398 -19.81 -13.84 -9.33
N ALA A 399 -20.89 -14.35 -8.73
CA ALA A 399 -22.01 -14.92 -9.46
C ALA A 399 -22.79 -13.87 -10.27
N ALA A 400 -22.84 -12.61 -9.82
CA ALA A 400 -23.47 -11.51 -10.56
C ALA A 400 -22.63 -11.11 -11.79
N LEU A 401 -21.30 -11.06 -11.66
CA LEU A 401 -20.38 -10.79 -12.77
C LEU A 401 -20.47 -11.85 -13.87
N ALA A 402 -20.63 -13.12 -13.50
CA ALA A 402 -20.84 -14.21 -14.46
C ALA A 402 -22.17 -14.09 -15.25
N ARG A 403 -23.18 -13.41 -14.69
CA ARG A 403 -24.51 -13.22 -15.30
C ARG A 403 -24.67 -11.89 -16.04
N GLY A 404 -23.69 -11.00 -15.98
CA GLY A 404 -23.72 -9.71 -16.68
C GLY A 404 -23.64 -9.87 -18.22
N PRO A 405 -24.17 -8.91 -19.01
CA PRO A 405 -24.13 -9.00 -20.46
C PRO A 405 -22.67 -8.95 -20.95
N ARG A 406 -22.20 -10.06 -21.56
CA ARG A 406 -20.90 -10.14 -22.24
C ARG A 406 -20.91 -9.13 -23.40
N ARG A 407 -20.19 -8.00 -23.26
CA ARG A 407 -19.96 -7.10 -24.38
C ARG A 407 -18.96 -7.77 -25.32
N ALA A 408 -19.41 -8.11 -26.52
CA ALA A 408 -18.58 -8.61 -27.59
C ALA A 408 -17.77 -7.47 -28.22
N GLY A 409 -16.49 -7.71 -28.49
CA GLY A 409 -15.64 -6.86 -29.33
C GLY A 409 -14.40 -6.38 -28.62
#